data_AF-A0A6G2HGA1-F1
#
_entry.id   AF-A0A6G2HGA1-F1
#
_cell.length_a   1.000
_cell.length_b   1.000
_cell.length_c   1.000
_cell.angle_alpha   90.00
_cell.angle_beta   90.00
_cell.angle_gamma   90.00
#
_symmetry.space_group_name_H-M   'P 1'
#
loop_
_entity.id
_entity.type
_entity.pdbx_description
1 polymer ?
#
loop_
_entity_poly.entity_id
_entity_poly.type
_entity_poly.pdbx_seq_one_letter_code
_entity_poly.pdbx_strand_id
1 'polypeptide(L)'
;MDVSDDLEAGLVGRRNVVAVGIGRELLPALLAARRRTDGGTWRLLCSSAVVDALGRAFVLGTDLATWAADGGGIDLRTSDGPATDRTLIATPDRGIALTGPEGNRTLLVERAVGGGSEDGEDDGTGDGVENGVERLRRTARAWFDGGTPATVGMPSRERLASSARSALDERFAAELTAVLDALGPGDLDRSQPVTDRTLLVALAARHDHLFNDVGTWAASVGVSPRQTLTADRRALERGGLIETVKVPMGIGHPHYRLRAVDEGLLRVPPARLVDLLRDRLGDVGAGGAGAGGSTEAGGGAPSRPVNDRPVWDRKP
;
A
#
# COMPACT_ATOMS: atom_id res chain seq x y z
N MET A 1 14.28 21.63 -4.74
CA MET A 1 14.73 20.24 -4.92
C MET A 1 14.19 19.50 -3.71
N ASP A 2 13.41 18.45 -3.94
CA ASP A 2 12.72 17.72 -2.87
C ASP A 2 13.72 16.77 -2.19
N VAL A 3 13.71 16.74 -0.85
CA VAL A 3 14.50 15.81 -0.03
C VAL A 3 14.26 14.36 -0.46
N SER A 4 13.03 14.03 -0.87
CA SER A 4 12.66 12.69 -1.32
C SER A 4 13.39 12.29 -2.59
N ASP A 5 13.48 13.19 -3.57
CA ASP A 5 14.16 12.96 -4.85
C ASP A 5 15.67 12.77 -4.65
N ASP A 6 16.28 13.64 -3.83
CA ASP A 6 17.70 13.57 -3.50
C ASP A 6 18.04 12.29 -2.72
N LEU A 7 17.13 11.85 -1.85
CA LEU A 7 17.27 10.60 -1.11
C LEU A 7 17.20 9.39 -2.04
N GLU A 8 16.20 9.33 -2.94
CA GLU A 8 16.08 8.25 -3.91
C GLU A 8 17.34 8.16 -4.78
N ALA A 9 17.73 9.27 -5.43
CA ALA A 9 18.93 9.34 -6.26
C ALA A 9 20.20 8.97 -5.47
N GLY A 10 20.24 9.33 -4.19
CA GLY A 10 21.30 9.00 -3.25
C GLY A 10 21.41 7.52 -2.91
N LEU A 11 20.37 6.71 -3.14
CA LEU A 11 20.31 5.30 -2.73
C LEU A 11 20.22 4.30 -3.89
N VAL A 12 19.82 4.72 -5.08
CA VAL A 12 19.80 3.85 -6.27
C VAL A 12 21.16 3.16 -6.48
N GLY A 13 21.11 1.84 -6.67
CA GLY A 13 22.28 0.99 -6.89
C GLY A 13 23.02 0.56 -5.61
N ARG A 14 22.60 1.04 -4.43
CA ARG A 14 23.30 0.75 -3.16
C ARG A 14 22.73 -0.46 -2.44
N ARG A 15 23.63 -1.37 -2.07
CA ARG A 15 23.34 -2.58 -1.30
C ARG A 15 23.67 -2.37 0.17
N ASN A 16 23.12 -3.20 1.04
CA ASN A 16 23.43 -3.22 2.49
C ASN A 16 23.09 -1.90 3.19
N VAL A 17 21.94 -1.31 2.84
CA VAL A 17 21.43 -0.07 3.42
C VAL A 17 20.95 -0.33 4.84
N VAL A 18 21.30 0.56 5.77
CA VAL A 18 20.72 0.61 7.12
C VAL A 18 20.10 1.99 7.29
N ALA A 19 18.79 2.04 7.44
CA ALA A 19 18.00 3.27 7.53
C ALA A 19 17.22 3.24 8.84
N VAL A 20 17.45 4.21 9.72
CA VAL A 20 16.86 4.28 11.05
C VAL A 20 16.18 5.62 11.26
N GLY A 21 15.13 5.65 12.10
CA GLY A 21 14.29 6.82 12.30
C GLY A 21 13.58 7.23 11.02
N ILE A 22 13.08 6.25 10.27
CA ILE A 22 12.41 6.47 8.99
C ILE A 22 10.95 6.82 9.21
N GLY A 23 10.60 8.05 8.85
CA GLY A 23 9.22 8.52 8.78
C GLY A 23 8.49 7.98 7.56
N ARG A 24 7.15 8.04 7.61
CA ARG A 24 6.27 7.53 6.55
C ARG A 24 6.53 8.22 5.21
N GLU A 25 6.87 9.51 5.25
CA GLU A 25 7.15 10.37 4.11
C GLU A 25 8.39 9.95 3.30
N LEU A 26 9.37 9.29 3.92
CA LEU A 26 10.60 8.86 3.24
C LEU A 26 10.51 7.44 2.66
N LEU A 27 9.53 6.64 3.10
CA LEU A 27 9.34 5.27 2.62
C LEU A 27 9.14 5.19 1.10
N PRO A 28 8.35 6.06 0.43
CA PRO A 28 8.24 6.08 -1.02
C PRO A 28 9.60 6.17 -1.75
N ALA A 29 10.46 7.10 -1.31
CA ALA A 29 11.79 7.29 -1.92
C ALA A 29 12.70 6.07 -1.68
N LEU A 30 12.67 5.49 -0.47
CA LEU A 30 13.41 4.27 -0.16
C LEU A 30 12.96 3.09 -1.02
N LEU A 31 11.65 2.89 -1.18
CA LEU A 31 11.08 1.82 -1.97
C LEU A 31 11.33 2.00 -3.48
N ALA A 32 11.29 3.24 -3.96
CA ALA A 32 11.66 3.57 -5.34
C ALA A 32 13.14 3.23 -5.61
N ALA A 33 14.05 3.62 -4.72
CA ALA A 33 15.46 3.25 -4.80
C ALA A 33 15.67 1.73 -4.70
N ARG A 34 14.95 1.04 -3.80
CA ARG A 34 14.99 -0.42 -3.64
C ARG A 34 14.55 -1.14 -4.92
N ARG A 35 13.48 -0.68 -5.58
CA ARG A 35 12.97 -1.21 -6.86
C ARG A 35 13.99 -1.12 -7.99
N ARG A 36 14.88 -0.12 -7.94
CA ARG A 36 15.94 0.11 -8.93
C ARG A 36 17.30 -0.49 -8.53
N THR A 37 17.33 -1.33 -7.50
CA THR A 37 18.55 -1.91 -6.96
C THR A 37 18.44 -3.42 -6.86
N ASP A 38 19.36 -4.13 -7.52
CA ASP A 38 19.39 -5.58 -7.49
C ASP A 38 20.19 -6.12 -6.30
N GLY A 39 19.57 -7.05 -5.56
CA GLY A 39 20.17 -7.76 -4.44
C GLY A 39 20.52 -6.89 -3.22
N GLY A 40 21.16 -7.53 -2.25
CA GLY A 40 21.50 -6.91 -0.96
C GLY A 40 20.32 -6.82 0.02
N THR A 41 20.65 -6.52 1.27
CA THR A 41 19.66 -6.39 2.35
C THR A 41 19.51 -4.93 2.77
N TRP A 42 18.28 -4.49 2.96
CA TRP A 42 17.92 -3.17 3.46
C TRP A 42 17.33 -3.34 4.85
N ARG A 43 17.91 -2.67 5.85
CA ARG A 43 17.46 -2.71 7.24
C ARG A 43 16.74 -1.42 7.55
N LEU A 44 15.45 -1.49 7.85
CA LEU A 44 14.61 -0.34 8.14
C LEU A 44 14.15 -0.36 9.60
N LEU A 45 14.49 0.69 10.35
CA LEU A 45 13.94 0.93 11.69
C LEU A 45 12.99 2.13 11.66
N CYS A 46 11.72 1.87 11.95
CA CYS A 46 10.67 2.87 12.03
C CYS A 46 10.12 2.96 13.47
N SER A 47 9.26 3.94 13.77
CA SER A 47 8.44 3.88 14.98
C SER A 47 7.29 2.88 14.80
N SER A 48 6.73 2.38 15.91
CA SER A 48 5.55 1.52 15.87
C SER A 48 4.37 2.22 15.18
N ALA A 49 4.18 3.51 15.45
CA ALA A 49 3.15 4.35 14.83
C ALA A 49 3.26 4.41 13.28
N VAL A 50 4.47 4.44 12.73
CA VAL A 50 4.68 4.41 11.27
C VAL A 50 4.22 3.06 10.70
N VAL A 51 4.60 1.95 11.33
CA VAL A 51 4.21 0.60 10.87
C VAL A 51 2.69 0.41 10.97
N ASP A 52 2.06 0.88 12.04
CA ASP A 52 0.60 0.86 12.20
C ASP A 52 -0.11 1.68 11.12
N ALA A 53 0.46 2.82 10.72
CA ALA A 53 -0.08 3.64 9.64
C ALA A 53 -0.01 2.94 8.28
N LEU A 54 1.00 2.10 8.04
CA LEU A 54 1.10 1.29 6.82
C LEU A 54 0.00 0.23 6.72
N GLY A 55 -0.52 -0.25 7.86
CA GLY A 55 -1.74 -1.06 7.92
C GLY A 55 -3.02 -0.33 7.49
N ARG A 56 -2.93 0.97 7.16
CA ARG A 56 -4.03 1.79 6.66
C ARG A 56 -3.74 2.44 5.31
N ALA A 57 -2.49 2.41 4.84
CA ALA A 57 -2.07 2.96 3.55
C ALA A 57 -1.92 1.81 2.55
N PHE A 58 -2.97 1.45 1.83
CA PHE A 58 -3.01 0.19 1.08
C PHE A 58 -1.90 0.06 0.03
N VAL A 59 -1.67 1.09 -0.79
CA VAL A 59 -0.65 1.05 -1.85
C VAL A 59 0.75 0.99 -1.27
N LEU A 60 1.09 1.89 -0.33
CA LEU A 60 2.41 1.92 0.31
C LEU A 60 2.67 0.69 1.19
N GLY A 61 1.66 0.24 1.94
CA GLY A 61 1.76 -0.90 2.84
C GLY A 61 1.96 -2.22 2.09
N THR A 62 1.24 -2.45 1.00
CA THR A 62 1.42 -3.65 0.16
C THR A 62 2.76 -3.63 -0.62
N ASP A 63 3.25 -2.44 -1.00
CA ASP A 63 4.59 -2.27 -1.60
C ASP A 63 5.68 -2.62 -0.57
N LEU A 64 5.66 -2.03 0.63
CA LEU A 64 6.63 -2.39 1.68
C LEU A 64 6.54 -3.86 2.07
N ALA A 65 5.34 -4.41 2.22
CA ALA A 65 5.12 -5.82 2.53
C ALA A 65 5.69 -6.77 1.47
N THR A 66 5.80 -6.32 0.21
CA THR A 66 6.42 -7.11 -0.87
C THR A 66 7.91 -7.29 -0.63
N TRP A 67 8.58 -6.24 -0.16
CA TRP A 67 10.01 -6.30 0.13
C TRP A 67 10.34 -6.85 1.53
N ALA A 68 9.42 -6.71 2.48
CA ALA A 68 9.54 -7.25 3.84
C ALA A 68 9.13 -8.72 3.96
N ALA A 69 8.52 -9.31 2.91
CA ALA A 69 8.26 -10.74 2.85
C ALA A 69 9.58 -11.54 2.77
N ASP A 70 9.50 -12.83 3.09
CA ASP A 70 10.65 -13.73 3.04
C ASP A 70 11.34 -13.66 1.66
N GLY A 71 12.64 -13.33 1.65
CA GLY A 71 13.41 -13.17 0.42
C GLY A 71 13.27 -11.83 -0.30
N GLY A 72 12.39 -10.92 0.15
CA GLY A 72 12.25 -9.58 -0.42
C GLY A 72 13.43 -8.64 -0.09
N GLY A 73 14.21 -8.94 0.95
CA GLY A 73 15.45 -8.23 1.22
C GLY A 73 15.27 -6.89 1.95
N ILE A 74 14.09 -6.61 2.52
CA ILE A 74 13.92 -5.64 3.59
C ILE A 74 13.73 -6.38 4.92
N ASP A 75 14.55 -6.05 5.92
CA ASP A 75 14.37 -6.42 7.33
C ASP A 75 13.79 -5.21 8.06
N LEU A 76 12.56 -5.33 8.54
CA LEU A 76 11.79 -4.26 9.16
C LEU A 76 11.73 -4.44 10.68
N ARG A 77 12.07 -3.38 11.40
CA ARG A 77 12.01 -3.32 12.86
C ARG A 77 11.34 -2.04 13.35
N THR A 78 10.87 -2.08 14.59
CA THR A 78 10.32 -0.92 15.29
C THR A 78 11.09 -0.57 16.56
N SER A 79 11.11 0.73 16.88
CA SER A 79 11.56 1.25 18.17
C SER A 79 10.86 2.58 18.45
N ASP A 80 10.41 2.80 19.68
CA ASP A 80 9.80 4.07 20.11
C ASP A 80 10.74 4.86 21.04
N GLY A 81 12.04 4.57 20.97
CA GLY A 81 13.10 5.25 21.71
C GLY A 81 13.89 6.26 20.86
N PRO A 82 15.00 6.80 21.39
CA PRO A 82 15.78 7.85 20.74
C PRO A 82 16.32 7.50 19.34
N ALA A 83 16.37 6.21 19.01
CA ALA A 83 16.75 5.70 17.69
C ALA A 83 15.80 6.15 16.57
N THR A 84 14.57 6.56 16.90
CA THR A 84 13.60 7.06 15.92
C THR A 84 13.43 8.59 15.92
N ASP A 85 14.09 9.30 16.84
CA ASP A 85 14.10 10.78 16.88
C ASP A 85 14.99 11.39 15.77
N ARG A 86 15.87 10.58 15.17
CA ARG A 86 16.84 11.03 14.17
C ARG A 86 16.85 10.09 12.98
N THR A 87 16.68 10.66 11.79
CA THR A 87 16.79 9.90 10.56
C THR A 87 18.25 9.79 10.12
N LEU A 88 18.79 8.57 10.14
CA LEU A 88 20.13 8.25 9.64
C LEU A 88 20.03 7.12 8.62
N ILE A 89 20.76 7.24 7.52
CA ILE A 89 20.80 6.23 6.47
C ILE A 89 22.26 5.99 6.10
N ALA A 90 22.71 4.74 6.16
CA ALA A 90 24.09 4.37 5.93
C ALA A 90 24.21 3.24 4.92
N THR A 91 25.15 3.40 3.99
CA THR A 91 25.64 2.38 3.07
C THR A 91 27.15 2.19 3.30
N PRO A 92 27.81 1.20 2.69
CA PRO A 92 29.25 1.02 2.88
C PRO A 92 30.09 2.24 2.45
N ASP A 93 29.63 2.99 1.46
CA ASP A 93 30.35 4.13 0.86
C ASP A 93 29.83 5.51 1.29
N ARG A 94 28.67 5.58 1.97
CA ARG A 94 27.96 6.83 2.20
C ARG A 94 27.16 6.83 3.50
N GLY A 95 27.23 7.95 4.21
CA GLY A 95 26.34 8.30 5.30
C GLY A 95 25.40 9.44 4.90
N ILE A 96 24.14 9.36 5.29
CA ILE A 96 23.11 10.38 5.07
C ILE A 96 22.43 10.64 6.41
N ALA A 97 22.30 11.90 6.79
CA ALA A 97 21.51 12.31 7.95
C ALA A 97 20.49 13.37 7.53
N LEU A 98 19.27 13.27 8.06
CA LEU A 98 18.27 14.31 7.87
C LEU A 98 18.38 15.34 9.01
N THR A 99 18.53 16.61 8.65
CA THR A 99 18.65 17.73 9.60
C THR A 99 17.67 18.85 9.27
N GLY A 100 17.57 19.88 10.11
CA GLY A 100 16.63 21.00 9.97
C GLY A 100 15.27 20.74 10.63
N PRO A 101 14.38 21.74 10.74
CA PRO A 101 13.05 21.59 11.33
C PRO A 101 12.10 20.82 10.41
N GLU A 102 10.98 20.34 10.97
CA GLU A 102 9.89 19.75 10.19
C GLU A 102 9.38 20.73 9.13
N GLY A 103 9.17 20.25 7.90
CA GLY A 103 8.82 21.09 6.74
C GLY A 103 9.97 21.82 6.06
N ASN A 104 11.17 21.86 6.64
CA ASN A 104 12.38 22.42 6.00
C ASN A 104 13.61 21.57 6.31
N ARG A 105 13.52 20.28 5.96
CA ARG A 105 14.59 19.31 6.20
C ARG A 105 15.67 19.41 5.12
N THR A 106 16.89 19.00 5.45
CA THR A 106 18.03 18.97 4.53
C THR A 106 18.80 17.66 4.72
N LEU A 107 19.31 17.08 3.62
CA LEU A 107 20.18 15.92 3.66
C LEU A 107 21.63 16.37 3.86
N LEU A 108 22.25 15.93 4.96
CA LEU A 108 23.69 15.96 5.12
C LEU A 108 24.26 14.65 4.59
N VAL A 109 25.10 14.72 3.55
CA VAL A 109 25.70 13.54 2.92
C VAL A 109 27.20 13.53 3.17
N GLU A 110 27.68 12.48 3.82
CA GLU A 110 29.09 12.17 3.96
C GLU A 110 29.45 11.00 3.04
N ARG A 111 30.58 11.10 2.33
CA ARG A 111 31.10 10.01 1.49
C ARG A 111 32.39 9.50 2.11
N ALA A 112 32.61 8.20 2.02
CA ALA A 112 33.88 7.62 2.42
C ALA A 112 34.98 8.23 1.53
N VAL A 113 36.01 8.80 2.14
CA VAL A 113 37.25 9.17 1.45
C VAL A 113 38.09 7.89 1.37
N GLY A 114 38.65 7.62 0.18
CA GLY A 114 39.08 6.29 -0.27
C GLY A 114 39.92 5.45 0.69
N GLY A 115 39.70 4.13 0.62
CA GLY A 115 40.69 3.10 0.93
C GLY A 115 40.94 2.33 -0.36
N GLY A 116 41.80 2.88 -1.21
CA GLY A 116 42.14 2.30 -2.51
C GLY A 116 43.56 2.67 -2.89
N SER A 117 44.51 1.89 -2.38
CA SER A 117 45.73 1.56 -3.10
C SER A 117 45.70 0.05 -3.26
N GLU A 118 45.41 -0.46 -4.47
CA GLU A 118 45.70 -1.86 -4.80
C GLU A 118 47.20 -2.08 -5.07
N ASP A 119 47.98 -1.00 -5.15
CA ASP A 119 49.45 -1.01 -5.22
C ASP A 119 50.01 0.06 -4.27
N GLY A 120 50.48 -0.34 -3.09
CA GLY A 120 51.16 0.58 -2.17
C GLY A 120 51.35 -0.07 -0.80
N GLU A 121 52.61 -0.28 -0.43
CA GLU A 121 53.08 -0.95 0.78
C GLU A 121 52.33 -0.49 2.05
N ASP A 122 51.77 -1.48 2.76
CA ASP A 122 51.17 -1.35 4.09
C ASP A 122 52.30 -1.07 5.11
N ASP A 123 52.55 0.21 5.41
CA ASP A 123 53.39 0.60 6.53
C ASP A 123 52.58 0.48 7.82
N GLY A 124 52.39 -0.76 8.30
CA GLY A 124 51.54 -1.14 9.43
C GLY A 124 51.72 -0.35 10.74
N THR A 125 51.28 0.91 10.77
CA THR A 125 51.32 1.85 11.89
C THR A 125 50.29 2.98 11.72
N GLY A 126 49.12 2.67 11.15
CA GLY A 126 47.96 3.55 11.19
C GLY A 126 46.88 2.97 12.09
N ASP A 127 46.74 3.47 13.31
CA ASP A 127 45.52 3.30 14.10
C ASP A 127 44.39 3.92 13.26
N GLY A 128 43.70 3.08 12.49
CA GLY A 128 42.85 3.50 11.37
C GLY A 128 41.75 4.40 11.88
N VAL A 129 41.92 5.72 11.73
CA VAL A 129 40.93 6.70 12.14
C VAL A 129 39.66 6.37 11.37
N GLU A 130 38.68 5.85 12.10
CA GLU A 130 37.40 5.52 11.55
C GLU A 130 36.84 6.75 10.81
N ASN A 131 36.43 6.58 9.55
CA ASN A 131 35.80 7.68 8.83
C ASN A 131 34.35 7.90 9.33
N GLY A 132 33.76 9.07 9.09
CA GLY A 132 32.43 9.36 9.63
C GLY A 132 31.32 8.48 9.04
N VAL A 133 31.50 7.94 7.83
CA VAL A 133 30.58 6.96 7.23
C VAL A 133 30.53 5.67 8.04
N GLU A 134 31.68 5.10 8.41
CA GLU A 134 31.72 3.89 9.22
C GLU A 134 31.11 4.13 10.62
N ARG A 135 31.34 5.34 11.20
CA ARG A 135 30.73 5.73 12.47
C ARG A 135 29.22 5.72 12.37
N LEU A 136 28.69 6.42 11.36
CA LEU A 136 27.27 6.51 11.10
C LEU A 136 26.66 5.12 10.88
N ARG A 137 27.33 4.29 10.09
CA ARG A 137 26.89 2.93 9.78
C ARG A 137 26.82 2.05 11.02
N ARG A 138 27.84 2.09 11.88
CA ARG A 138 27.83 1.35 13.15
C ARG A 138 26.71 1.84 14.06
N THR A 139 26.54 3.15 14.22
CA THR A 139 25.48 3.72 15.05
C THR A 139 24.10 3.32 14.54
N ALA A 140 23.84 3.48 13.24
CA ALA A 140 22.57 3.08 12.63
C ALA A 140 22.32 1.57 12.79
N ARG A 141 23.36 0.74 12.65
CA ARG A 141 23.24 -0.70 12.87
C ARG A 141 22.95 -1.06 14.32
N ALA A 142 23.63 -0.45 15.29
CA ALA A 142 23.37 -0.68 16.71
C ALA A 142 21.92 -0.32 17.08
N TRP A 143 21.41 0.79 16.54
CA TRP A 143 20.01 1.19 16.73
C TRP A 143 19.04 0.19 16.10
N PHE A 144 19.31 -0.25 14.87
CA PHE A 144 18.51 -1.27 14.21
C PHE A 144 18.51 -2.60 14.98
N ASP A 145 19.68 -3.08 15.40
CA ASP A 145 19.84 -4.36 16.09
C ASP A 145 19.14 -4.36 17.46
N GLY A 146 19.00 -3.18 18.10
CA GLY A 146 18.20 -2.99 19.32
C GLY A 146 16.70 -2.84 19.10
N GLY A 147 16.22 -2.74 17.86
CA GLY A 147 14.80 -2.68 17.52
C GLY A 147 14.12 -4.06 17.55
N THR A 148 12.80 -4.06 17.65
CA THR A 148 11.96 -5.27 17.64
C THR A 148 11.55 -5.62 16.21
N PRO A 149 11.64 -6.88 15.76
CA PRO A 149 11.10 -7.32 14.46
C PRO A 149 9.64 -6.94 14.29
N ALA A 150 9.27 -6.43 13.12
CA ALA A 150 7.93 -5.95 12.83
C ALA A 150 7.43 -6.44 11.46
N THR A 151 6.12 -6.63 11.36
CA THR A 151 5.43 -6.95 10.11
C THR A 151 4.52 -5.82 9.72
N VAL A 152 4.34 -5.61 8.41
CA VAL A 152 3.37 -4.65 7.91
C VAL A 152 1.98 -5.25 8.07
N GLY A 153 1.03 -4.46 8.57
CA GLY A 153 -0.40 -4.83 8.65
C GLY A 153 -1.11 -4.92 7.29
N MET A 154 -0.38 -5.32 6.24
CA MET A 154 -0.84 -5.49 4.85
C MET A 154 -0.14 -6.69 4.23
N PRO A 155 -0.82 -7.48 3.37
CA PRO A 155 -0.18 -8.54 2.58
C PRO A 155 0.73 -7.97 1.47
N SER A 156 1.69 -8.78 1.00
CA SER A 156 2.44 -8.45 -0.22
C SER A 156 1.52 -8.43 -1.45
N ARG A 157 1.93 -7.70 -2.49
CA ARG A 157 1.17 -7.64 -3.76
C ARG A 157 1.03 -9.01 -4.42
N GLU A 158 2.07 -9.84 -4.34
CA GLU A 158 2.03 -11.22 -4.84
C GLU A 158 1.04 -12.09 -4.07
N ARG A 159 1.03 -12.00 -2.73
CA ARG A 159 0.06 -12.74 -1.91
C ARG A 159 -1.38 -12.30 -2.20
N LEU A 160 -1.59 -11.01 -2.43
CA LEU A 160 -2.88 -10.47 -2.85
C LEU A 160 -3.34 -11.08 -4.18
N ALA A 161 -2.52 -10.97 -5.22
CA ALA A 161 -2.86 -11.44 -6.55
C ALA A 161 -3.05 -12.96 -6.60
N SER A 162 -2.15 -13.74 -6.00
CA SER A 162 -2.24 -15.21 -5.95
C SER A 162 -3.47 -15.70 -5.18
N SER A 163 -3.76 -15.09 -4.03
CA SER A 163 -4.95 -15.45 -3.25
C SER A 163 -6.24 -15.02 -3.95
N ALA A 164 -6.27 -13.84 -4.58
CA ALA A 164 -7.42 -13.37 -5.34
C ALA A 164 -7.74 -14.31 -6.51
N ARG A 165 -6.72 -14.72 -7.27
CA ARG A 165 -6.86 -15.69 -8.36
C ARG A 165 -7.49 -17.00 -7.91
N SER A 166 -7.09 -17.48 -6.73
CA SER A 166 -7.59 -18.75 -6.19
C SER A 166 -9.00 -18.64 -5.59
N ALA A 167 -9.34 -17.52 -4.95
CA ALA A 167 -10.59 -17.38 -4.19
C ALA A 167 -11.72 -16.73 -5.02
N LEU A 168 -11.36 -15.93 -6.02
CA LEU A 168 -12.26 -15.16 -6.86
C LEU A 168 -12.08 -15.62 -8.31
N ASP A 169 -11.30 -14.89 -9.12
CA ASP A 169 -10.87 -15.34 -10.46
C ASP A 169 -9.60 -14.60 -10.95
N GLU A 170 -9.07 -15.04 -12.10
CA GLU A 170 -7.90 -14.43 -12.75
C GLU A 170 -8.14 -12.97 -13.17
N ARG A 171 -9.35 -12.62 -13.59
CA ARG A 171 -9.65 -11.28 -14.13
C ARG A 171 -9.62 -10.25 -13.03
N PHE A 172 -10.26 -10.55 -11.90
CA PHE A 172 -10.20 -9.74 -10.69
C PHE A 172 -8.76 -9.59 -10.19
N ALA A 173 -7.98 -10.67 -10.16
CA ALA A 173 -6.58 -10.63 -9.72
C ALA A 173 -5.72 -9.75 -10.64
N ALA A 174 -5.83 -9.94 -11.97
CA ALA A 174 -5.09 -9.15 -12.95
C ALA A 174 -5.49 -7.67 -12.91
N GLU A 175 -6.77 -7.37 -12.75
CA GLU A 175 -7.26 -5.99 -12.66
C GLU A 175 -6.81 -5.31 -11.36
N LEU A 176 -6.86 -6.00 -10.21
CA LEU A 176 -6.33 -5.50 -8.94
C LEU A 176 -4.84 -5.16 -9.05
N THR A 177 -4.04 -6.04 -9.67
CA THR A 177 -2.62 -5.78 -9.93
C THR A 177 -2.44 -4.54 -10.82
N ALA A 178 -3.17 -4.45 -11.93
CA ALA A 178 -3.08 -3.32 -12.84
C ALA A 178 -3.48 -1.98 -12.18
N VAL A 179 -4.48 -1.98 -11.29
CA VAL A 179 -4.82 -0.82 -10.49
C VAL A 179 -3.67 -0.45 -9.55
N LEU A 180 -3.14 -1.40 -8.78
CA LEU A 180 -2.05 -1.15 -7.81
C LEU A 180 -0.76 -0.65 -8.46
N ASP A 181 -0.48 -1.05 -9.70
CA ASP A 181 0.70 -0.59 -10.46
C ASP A 181 0.53 0.83 -11.01
N ALA A 182 -0.71 1.31 -11.17
CA ALA A 182 -0.99 2.65 -11.63
C ALA A 182 -1.11 3.68 -10.49
N LEU A 183 -1.32 3.23 -9.25
CA LEU A 183 -1.56 4.11 -8.10
C LEU A 183 -0.27 4.60 -7.45
N GLY A 184 -0.34 5.81 -6.91
CA GLY A 184 0.72 6.42 -6.12
C GLY A 184 0.73 5.91 -4.67
N PRO A 185 1.86 6.00 -3.95
CA PRO A 185 1.97 5.53 -2.56
C PRO A 185 0.98 6.16 -1.57
N GLY A 186 0.50 7.37 -1.86
CA GLY A 186 -0.50 8.08 -1.05
C GLY A 186 -1.95 7.73 -1.37
N ASP A 187 -2.22 6.95 -2.41
CA ASP A 187 -3.57 6.55 -2.79
C ASP A 187 -4.13 5.45 -1.88
N LEU A 188 -5.46 5.46 -1.73
CA LEU A 188 -6.22 4.47 -0.95
C LEU A 188 -5.77 4.38 0.52
N ASP A 189 -5.36 5.52 1.09
CA ASP A 189 -5.24 5.67 2.54
C ASP A 189 -6.63 5.65 3.17
N ARG A 190 -6.82 4.85 4.23
CA ARG A 190 -8.13 4.70 4.90
C ARG A 190 -8.65 5.94 5.63
N SER A 191 -7.88 7.03 5.66
CA SER A 191 -8.36 8.36 6.05
C SER A 191 -9.13 9.08 4.94
N GLN A 192 -9.05 8.60 3.69
CA GLN A 192 -9.77 9.16 2.54
C GLN A 192 -11.16 8.51 2.38
N PRO A 193 -12.11 9.19 1.70
CA PRO A 193 -13.44 8.63 1.43
C PRO A 193 -13.39 7.36 0.56
N VAL A 194 -12.54 7.36 -0.47
CA VAL A 194 -12.31 6.19 -1.32
C VAL A 194 -11.09 5.44 -0.79
N THR A 195 -11.32 4.22 -0.36
CA THR A 195 -10.30 3.37 0.28
C THR A 195 -10.09 2.08 -0.51
N ASP A 196 -9.16 1.25 -0.04
CA ASP A 196 -8.99 -0.11 -0.53
C ASP A 196 -10.29 -0.91 -0.49
N ARG A 197 -11.13 -0.72 0.53
CA ARG A 197 -12.42 -1.41 0.63
C ARG A 197 -13.38 -1.00 -0.48
N THR A 198 -13.45 0.29 -0.78
CA THR A 198 -14.25 0.83 -1.87
C THR A 198 -13.79 0.27 -3.21
N LEU A 199 -12.47 0.24 -3.43
CA LEU A 199 -11.87 -0.35 -4.63
C LEU A 199 -12.23 -1.84 -4.75
N LEU A 200 -12.05 -2.64 -3.70
CA LEU A 200 -12.29 -4.08 -3.74
C LEU A 200 -13.75 -4.42 -4.05
N VAL A 201 -14.71 -3.67 -3.47
CA VAL A 201 -16.14 -3.87 -3.78
C VAL A 201 -16.46 -3.44 -5.21
N ALA A 202 -15.87 -2.34 -5.70
CA ALA A 202 -16.06 -1.87 -7.07
C ALA A 202 -15.52 -2.87 -8.10
N LEU A 203 -14.29 -3.37 -7.92
CA LEU A 203 -13.70 -4.42 -8.75
C LEU A 203 -14.55 -5.69 -8.71
N ALA A 204 -15.01 -6.09 -7.53
CA ALA A 204 -15.86 -7.27 -7.40
C ALA A 204 -17.19 -7.11 -8.15
N ALA A 205 -17.77 -5.92 -8.16
CA ALA A 205 -18.96 -5.60 -8.93
C ALA A 205 -18.70 -5.61 -10.44
N ARG A 206 -17.52 -5.14 -10.90
CA ARG A 206 -17.12 -5.24 -12.31
C ARG A 206 -17.10 -6.71 -12.77
N HIS A 207 -16.64 -7.61 -11.90
CA HIS A 207 -16.51 -9.04 -12.21
C HIS A 207 -17.70 -9.92 -11.76
N ASP A 208 -18.84 -9.33 -11.38
CA ASP A 208 -20.06 -10.06 -10.96
C ASP A 208 -19.85 -11.04 -9.77
N HIS A 209 -18.91 -10.76 -8.86
CA HIS A 209 -18.61 -11.62 -7.70
C HIS A 209 -19.65 -11.54 -6.57
N LEU A 210 -19.72 -12.59 -5.75
CA LEU A 210 -20.51 -12.56 -4.52
C LEU A 210 -19.80 -11.70 -3.45
N PHE A 211 -20.55 -10.79 -2.83
CA PHE A 211 -20.09 -9.94 -1.73
C PHE A 211 -19.51 -10.75 -0.56
N ASN A 212 -20.09 -11.92 -0.29
CA ASN A 212 -19.61 -12.86 0.71
C ASN A 212 -18.19 -13.36 0.41
N ASP A 213 -17.91 -13.69 -0.84
CA ASP A 213 -16.66 -14.34 -1.24
C ASP A 213 -15.53 -13.32 -1.20
N VAL A 214 -15.80 -12.11 -1.68
CA VAL A 214 -14.89 -10.95 -1.59
C VAL A 214 -14.59 -10.60 -0.14
N GLY A 215 -15.61 -10.56 0.72
CA GLY A 215 -15.41 -10.29 2.15
C GLY A 215 -14.67 -11.40 2.88
N THR A 216 -14.84 -12.66 2.47
CA THR A 216 -14.13 -13.81 3.04
C THR A 216 -12.67 -13.82 2.58
N TRP A 217 -12.43 -13.57 1.29
CA TRP A 217 -11.10 -13.42 0.74
C TRP A 217 -10.34 -12.24 1.37
N ALA A 218 -10.93 -11.04 1.40
CA ALA A 218 -10.26 -9.86 1.98
C ALA A 218 -9.87 -10.06 3.46
N ALA A 219 -10.68 -10.82 4.21
CA ALA A 219 -10.37 -11.19 5.58
C ALA A 219 -9.25 -12.24 5.67
N SER A 220 -9.24 -13.24 4.78
CA SER A 220 -8.22 -14.30 4.80
C SER A 220 -6.82 -13.80 4.43
N VAL A 221 -6.71 -12.79 3.58
CA VAL A 221 -5.43 -12.12 3.25
C VAL A 221 -5.05 -11.02 4.24
N GLY A 222 -5.91 -10.70 5.21
CA GLY A 222 -5.65 -9.67 6.22
C GLY A 222 -5.79 -8.23 5.72
N VAL A 223 -6.43 -8.00 4.57
CA VAL A 223 -6.71 -6.64 4.09
C VAL A 223 -7.79 -6.02 4.97
N SER A 224 -8.94 -6.68 5.12
CA SER A 224 -10.04 -6.09 5.88
C SER A 224 -10.95 -7.13 6.54
N PRO A 225 -11.46 -6.87 7.77
CA PRO A 225 -12.46 -7.75 8.35
C PRO A 225 -13.73 -7.79 7.50
N ARG A 226 -14.34 -8.97 7.39
CA ARG A 226 -15.51 -9.20 6.51
C ARG A 226 -16.65 -8.21 6.70
N GLN A 227 -16.90 -7.73 7.92
CA GLN A 227 -18.02 -6.83 8.21
C GLN A 227 -17.82 -5.41 7.67
N THR A 228 -16.58 -5.02 7.40
CA THR A 228 -16.22 -3.62 7.08
C THR A 228 -16.62 -3.19 5.68
N LEU A 229 -16.80 -4.13 4.73
CA LEU A 229 -17.13 -3.81 3.34
C LEU A 229 -18.59 -3.35 3.15
N THR A 230 -19.44 -3.50 4.17
CA THR A 230 -20.87 -3.19 4.05
C THR A 230 -21.13 -1.70 3.84
N ALA A 231 -20.32 -0.85 4.48
CA ALA A 231 -20.42 0.61 4.32
C ALA A 231 -20.03 1.02 2.90
N ASP A 232 -18.92 0.51 2.39
CA ASP A 232 -18.45 0.75 1.02
C ASP A 232 -19.45 0.26 -0.03
N ARG A 233 -20.01 -0.95 0.14
CA ARG A 233 -21.09 -1.45 -0.73
C ARG A 233 -22.27 -0.48 -0.77
N ARG A 234 -22.74 -0.02 0.39
CA ARG A 234 -23.86 0.95 0.47
C ARG A 234 -23.50 2.31 -0.13
N ALA A 235 -22.25 2.73 -0.05
CA ALA A 235 -21.79 3.97 -0.68
C ALA A 235 -21.85 3.86 -2.22
N LEU A 236 -21.34 2.75 -2.77
CA LEU A 236 -21.39 2.46 -4.20
C LEU A 236 -22.82 2.28 -4.73
N GLU A 237 -23.70 1.64 -3.96
CA GLU A 237 -25.14 1.51 -4.29
C GLU A 237 -25.82 2.89 -4.30
N ARG A 238 -25.59 3.72 -3.29
CA ARG A 238 -26.16 5.09 -3.23
C ARG A 238 -25.64 5.99 -4.36
N GLY A 239 -24.38 5.80 -4.76
CA GLY A 239 -23.81 6.48 -5.91
C GLY A 239 -24.29 5.96 -7.27
N GLY A 240 -25.15 4.95 -7.30
CA GLY A 240 -25.66 4.36 -8.55
C GLY A 240 -24.59 3.63 -9.36
N LEU A 241 -23.47 3.24 -8.74
CA LEU A 241 -22.35 2.61 -9.42
C LEU A 241 -22.52 1.09 -9.52
N ILE A 242 -23.12 0.50 -8.49
CA ILE A 242 -23.36 -0.94 -8.39
C ILE A 242 -24.79 -1.21 -7.94
N GLU A 243 -25.27 -2.41 -8.25
CA GLU A 243 -26.46 -3.01 -7.64
C GLU A 243 -26.10 -4.32 -6.92
N THR A 244 -26.97 -4.76 -6.01
CA THR A 244 -26.91 -6.10 -5.44
C THR A 244 -28.08 -6.97 -5.88
N VAL A 245 -27.75 -8.14 -6.41
CA VAL A 245 -28.73 -9.15 -6.79
C VAL A 245 -28.73 -10.27 -5.75
N LYS A 246 -29.91 -10.62 -5.24
CA LYS A 246 -30.05 -11.74 -4.30
C LYS A 246 -29.82 -13.07 -5.01
N VAL A 247 -28.90 -13.87 -4.49
CA VAL A 247 -28.59 -15.22 -4.96
C VAL A 247 -29.03 -16.22 -3.89
N PRO A 248 -30.06 -17.04 -4.15
CA PRO A 248 -30.45 -18.12 -3.24
C PRO A 248 -29.34 -19.17 -3.16
N MET A 249 -28.90 -19.51 -1.95
CA MET A 249 -27.81 -20.49 -1.71
C MET A 249 -28.30 -21.72 -0.90
N GLY A 250 -29.60 -22.01 -0.93
CA GLY A 250 -30.21 -23.05 -0.10
C GLY A 250 -30.68 -22.50 1.26
N ILE A 251 -30.49 -23.27 2.35
CA ILE A 251 -30.93 -22.90 3.70
C ILE A 251 -29.98 -21.84 4.27
N GLY A 252 -30.47 -20.61 4.48
CA GLY A 252 -29.69 -19.51 5.06
C GLY A 252 -30.07 -18.15 4.48
N HIS A 253 -29.31 -17.12 4.83
CA HIS A 253 -29.47 -15.79 4.22
C HIS A 253 -28.98 -15.83 2.77
N PRO A 254 -29.73 -15.26 1.81
CA PRO A 254 -29.27 -15.18 0.43
C PRO A 254 -27.97 -14.39 0.35
N HIS A 255 -27.06 -14.84 -0.51
CA HIS A 255 -25.84 -14.11 -0.81
C HIS A 255 -26.17 -12.96 -1.77
N TYR A 256 -25.39 -11.89 -1.71
CA TYR A 256 -25.53 -10.77 -2.65
C TYR A 256 -24.47 -10.88 -3.73
N ARG A 257 -24.89 -11.00 -4.99
CA ARG A 257 -24.03 -10.75 -6.14
C ARG A 257 -23.88 -9.26 -6.33
N LEU A 258 -22.65 -8.78 -6.39
CA LEU A 258 -22.33 -7.41 -6.74
C LEU A 258 -22.34 -7.29 -8.26
N ARG A 259 -22.94 -6.24 -8.79
CA ARG A 259 -22.95 -5.99 -10.24
C ARG A 259 -22.73 -4.51 -10.51
N ALA A 260 -21.75 -4.18 -11.34
CA ALA A 260 -21.57 -2.81 -11.81
C ALA A 260 -22.71 -2.44 -12.77
N VAL A 261 -23.30 -1.25 -12.56
CA VAL A 261 -24.40 -0.71 -13.38
C VAL A 261 -24.06 0.65 -14.01
N ASP A 262 -23.02 1.34 -13.51
CA ASP A 262 -22.45 2.51 -14.18
C ASP A 262 -21.53 2.10 -15.33
N GLU A 263 -21.82 2.61 -16.54
CA GLU A 263 -21.01 2.35 -17.74
C GLU A 263 -19.57 2.85 -17.61
N GLY A 264 -19.36 3.93 -16.85
CA GLY A 264 -18.03 4.44 -16.53
C GLY A 264 -17.22 3.42 -15.73
N LEU A 265 -17.78 2.91 -14.62
CA LEU A 265 -17.18 1.88 -13.79
C LEU A 265 -16.88 0.59 -14.59
N LEU A 266 -17.78 0.18 -15.49
CA LEU A 266 -17.58 -1.01 -16.31
C LEU A 266 -16.39 -0.89 -17.27
N ARG A 267 -16.17 0.29 -17.86
CA ARG A 267 -15.25 0.48 -18.99
C ARG A 267 -13.98 1.25 -18.65
N VAL A 268 -13.93 1.93 -17.51
CA VAL A 268 -12.78 2.74 -17.12
C VAL A 268 -11.52 1.86 -17.06
N PRO A 269 -10.39 2.31 -17.64
CA PRO A 269 -9.15 1.57 -17.53
C PRO A 269 -8.72 1.51 -16.05
N PRO A 270 -8.00 0.45 -15.62
CA PRO A 270 -7.55 0.28 -14.24
C PRO A 270 -6.89 1.53 -13.64
N ALA A 271 -6.04 2.20 -14.42
CA ALA A 271 -5.31 3.40 -14.01
C ALA A 271 -6.20 4.62 -13.68
N ARG A 272 -7.47 4.63 -14.09
CA ARG A 272 -8.42 5.73 -13.84
C ARG A 272 -9.58 5.32 -12.94
N LEU A 273 -9.57 4.08 -12.45
CA LEU A 273 -10.66 3.54 -11.65
C LEU A 273 -10.84 4.32 -10.33
N VAL A 274 -9.74 4.59 -9.61
CA VAL A 274 -9.81 5.31 -8.33
C VAL A 274 -10.25 6.76 -8.52
N ASP A 275 -9.78 7.43 -9.59
CA ASP A 275 -10.23 8.78 -9.93
C ASP A 275 -11.74 8.81 -10.19
N LEU A 276 -12.25 7.86 -11.00
CA LEU A 276 -13.68 7.73 -11.25
C LEU A 276 -14.46 7.50 -9.95
N LEU A 277 -13.98 6.64 -9.05
CA LEU A 277 -14.64 6.41 -7.76
C LEU A 277 -14.67 7.68 -6.91
N ARG A 278 -13.59 8.47 -6.90
CA ARG A 278 -13.50 9.74 -6.17
C ARG A 278 -14.46 10.78 -6.72
N ASP A 279 -14.53 10.92 -8.04
CA ASP A 279 -15.45 11.85 -8.70
C ASP A 279 -16.91 11.50 -8.35
N ARG A 280 -17.28 10.24 -8.55
CA ARG A 280 -18.67 9.77 -8.36
C ARG A 280 -19.12 9.80 -6.91
N LEU A 281 -18.25 9.46 -5.95
CA LEU A 281 -18.59 9.46 -4.54
C LEU A 281 -18.40 10.82 -3.87
N GLY A 282 -17.58 11.70 -4.45
CA GLY A 282 -17.44 13.11 -4.05
C GLY A 282 -18.72 13.90 -4.35
N ASP A 283 -19.31 13.71 -5.53
CA ASP A 283 -20.55 14.37 -5.94
C ASP A 283 -21.76 14.01 -5.04
N VAL A 284 -21.80 12.76 -4.55
CA VAL A 284 -22.85 12.27 -3.63
C VAL A 284 -22.77 12.95 -2.26
N GLY A 285 -21.56 13.37 -1.83
CA GLY A 285 -21.36 14.12 -0.59
C GLY A 285 -21.83 15.57 -0.66
N ALA A 286 -21.73 16.20 -1.83
CA ALA A 286 -22.17 17.58 -2.05
C ALA A 286 -23.69 17.71 -2.28
N GLY A 287 -24.33 16.69 -2.86
CA GLY A 287 -25.78 16.66 -3.09
C GLY A 287 -26.63 16.16 -1.91
N GLY A 288 -26.00 15.65 -0.84
CA GLY A 288 -26.68 14.97 0.28
C GLY A 288 -27.17 15.87 1.43
N ALA A 289 -26.87 17.17 1.41
CA ALA A 289 -27.36 18.13 2.40
C ALA A 289 -28.71 18.74 1.97
N GLY A 290 -29.69 17.89 1.66
CA GLY A 290 -30.99 18.35 1.21
C GLY A 290 -31.98 17.21 1.04
N ALA A 291 -32.92 17.13 1.98
CA ALA A 291 -34.13 16.30 1.96
C ALA A 291 -33.95 14.78 2.17
N GLY A 292 -34.38 14.36 3.36
CA GLY A 292 -34.59 12.95 3.69
C GLY A 292 -35.57 12.81 4.85
N GLY A 293 -36.72 13.49 4.75
CA GLY A 293 -37.88 13.22 5.58
C GLY A 293 -38.35 11.79 5.33
N SER A 294 -38.55 11.06 6.42
CA SER A 294 -39.06 9.70 6.45
C SER A 294 -40.44 9.64 5.81
N THR A 295 -40.64 8.75 4.84
CA THR A 295 -41.98 8.24 4.53
C THR A 295 -41.87 6.76 4.25
N GLU A 296 -42.38 5.97 5.19
CA GLU A 296 -42.78 4.59 4.97
C GLU A 296 -44.00 4.56 4.06
N ALA A 297 -44.01 3.68 3.05
CA ALA A 297 -45.16 2.83 2.69
C ALA A 297 -44.92 2.10 1.35
N GLY A 298 -45.33 0.82 1.32
CA GLY A 298 -46.09 0.31 0.17
C GLY A 298 -45.41 -0.74 -0.70
N GLY A 299 -45.87 -1.98 -0.59
CA GLY A 299 -45.40 -3.12 -1.36
C GLY A 299 -45.60 -3.01 -2.88
N GLY A 300 -44.61 -3.54 -3.59
CA GLY A 300 -44.65 -3.85 -5.01
C GLY A 300 -43.41 -4.67 -5.34
N ALA A 301 -43.56 -5.95 -5.68
CA ALA A 301 -42.43 -6.80 -6.03
C ALA A 301 -41.72 -6.22 -7.27
N PRO A 302 -40.40 -5.93 -7.23
CA PRO A 302 -39.71 -5.51 -8.44
C PRO A 302 -39.61 -6.70 -9.40
N SER A 303 -40.03 -6.46 -10.64
CA SER A 303 -39.92 -7.40 -11.75
C SER A 303 -38.50 -7.93 -11.86
N ARG A 304 -38.36 -9.26 -11.95
CA ARG A 304 -37.08 -9.95 -12.19
C ARG A 304 -36.35 -9.32 -13.38
N PRO A 305 -35.07 -8.94 -13.28
CA PRO A 305 -34.28 -8.68 -14.46
C PRO A 305 -34.20 -9.97 -15.29
N VAL A 306 -34.49 -9.85 -16.59
CA VAL A 306 -34.67 -10.97 -17.54
C VAL A 306 -33.37 -11.76 -17.80
N ASN A 307 -32.24 -11.38 -17.21
CA ASN A 307 -30.95 -12.00 -17.51
C ASN A 307 -29.96 -11.99 -16.33
N ASP A 308 -29.89 -13.12 -15.62
CA ASP A 308 -28.94 -13.38 -14.51
C ASP A 308 -27.52 -13.76 -14.98
N ARG A 309 -27.24 -13.74 -16.30
CA ARG A 309 -25.90 -14.03 -16.83
C ARG A 309 -24.91 -12.92 -16.50
N PRO A 310 -23.60 -13.22 -16.36
CA PRO A 310 -22.53 -12.22 -16.26
C PRO A 310 -22.65 -11.14 -17.34
N VAL A 311 -22.22 -9.90 -17.06
CA VAL A 311 -22.38 -8.75 -17.99
C VAL A 311 -21.80 -9.05 -19.38
N TRP A 312 -20.74 -9.85 -19.46
CA TRP A 312 -20.03 -10.25 -20.69
C TRP A 312 -20.75 -11.31 -21.54
N ASP A 313 -21.71 -12.04 -20.95
CA ASP A 313 -22.51 -13.06 -21.64
C ASP A 313 -23.79 -12.47 -22.26
N ARG A 314 -23.95 -11.14 -22.19
CA ARG A 314 -25.05 -10.41 -22.79
C ARG A 314 -24.62 -9.99 -24.20
N LYS A 315 -25.32 -10.49 -25.22
CA LYS A 315 -25.22 -9.90 -26.57
C LYS A 315 -25.70 -8.44 -26.51
N PRO A 316 -25.09 -7.54 -27.31
CA PRO A 316 -25.49 -6.14 -27.38
C PRO A 316 -26.96 -5.96 -27.77
#